data_AF-A0A7X2MFN8-F1
#
_entry.id   AF-A0A7X2MFN8-F1
#
_cell.length_a   1.000
_cell.length_b   1.000
_cell.length_c   1.000
_cell.angle_alpha   90.00
_cell.angle_beta   90.00
_cell.angle_gamma   90.00
#
_symmetry.space_group_name_H-M   'P 1'
#
loop_
_entity.id
_entity.type
_entity.pdbx_description
1 polymer ?
#
loop_
_entity_poly.entity_id
_entity_poly.type
_entity_poly.pdbx_seq_one_letter_code
_entity_poly.pdbx_strand_id
1 'polypeptide(L)'
;DSYSFDFLYQKLDSLIDEEKKELLNVSAEKDRQKIFNAFQVEFGRDLSPIELETINDWIEEDKYKTDLILLALREAVLSQAYSLKYIDRILLSWEKQGIRSKVDVENLKKAREKKKENINTISNNNRNKENKPKIPLTKWLD
;
A
#
# COMPACT_ATOMS: atom_id res chain seq x y z
N ASP A 1 -17.82 -57.70 -19.01
CA ASP A 1 -17.01 -57.01 -17.98
C ASP A 1 -16.52 -55.68 -18.49
N SER A 2 -16.97 -54.58 -17.87
CA SER A 2 -16.50 -53.23 -18.19
C SER A 2 -15.56 -52.78 -17.08
N TYR A 3 -14.29 -52.57 -17.42
CA TYR A 3 -13.30 -52.03 -16.49
C TYR A 3 -13.48 -50.52 -16.37
N SER A 4 -13.62 -50.02 -15.13
CA SER A 4 -13.64 -48.58 -14.82
C SER A 4 -12.24 -48.14 -14.37
N PHE A 5 -11.79 -46.99 -14.90
CA PHE A 5 -10.53 -46.35 -14.55
C PHE A 5 -10.71 -45.20 -13.54
N ASP A 6 -11.86 -45.12 -12.87
CA ASP A 6 -12.21 -43.98 -12.02
C ASP A 6 -11.17 -43.73 -10.91
N PHE A 7 -10.65 -44.80 -10.29
CA PHE A 7 -9.58 -44.70 -9.29
C PHE A 7 -8.26 -44.15 -9.85
N LEU A 8 -7.97 -44.45 -11.12
CA LEU A 8 -6.77 -43.95 -11.78
C LEU A 8 -6.93 -42.46 -12.11
N TYR A 9 -8.12 -42.06 -12.60
CA TYR A 9 -8.43 -40.65 -12.84
C TYR A 9 -8.42 -39.81 -11.55
N GLN A 10 -8.97 -40.32 -10.45
CA GLN A 10 -8.90 -39.63 -9.15
C GLN A 10 -7.45 -39.43 -8.68
N LYS A 11 -6.58 -40.42 -8.92
CA LYS A 11 -5.16 -40.31 -8.57
C LYS A 11 -4.43 -39.29 -9.45
N LEU A 12 -4.75 -39.23 -10.74
CA LEU A 12 -4.22 -38.21 -11.64
C LEU A 12 -4.66 -36.80 -11.23
N ASP A 13 -5.94 -36.61 -10.87
CA ASP A 13 -6.44 -35.33 -10.38
C ASP A 13 -5.72 -34.89 -9.09
N SER A 14 -5.52 -35.81 -8.15
CA SER A 14 -4.77 -35.54 -6.91
C SER A 14 -3.34 -35.09 -7.18
N LEU A 15 -2.63 -35.74 -8.11
CA LEU A 15 -1.26 -35.38 -8.48
C LEU A 15 -1.19 -34.02 -9.16
N ILE A 16 -2.14 -33.71 -10.04
CA ILE A 16 -2.23 -32.39 -10.71
C ILE A 16 -2.49 -31.29 -9.67
N ASP A 17 -3.34 -31.54 -8.67
CA ASP A 17 -3.64 -30.56 -7.63
C ASP A 17 -2.47 -30.37 -6.65
N GLU A 18 -1.69 -31.42 -6.37
CA GLU A 18 -0.43 -31.32 -5.62
C GLU A 18 0.60 -30.47 -6.37
N GLU A 19 0.82 -30.72 -7.66
CA GLU A 19 1.75 -29.94 -8.50
C GLU A 19 1.35 -28.45 -8.55
N LYS A 20 0.04 -28.15 -8.71
CA LYS A 20 -0.46 -26.77 -8.65
C LYS A 20 -0.18 -26.11 -7.30
N LYS A 21 -0.38 -26.82 -6.19
CA LYS A 21 -0.10 -26.28 -4.85
C LYS A 21 1.39 -25.98 -4.67
N GLU A 22 2.27 -26.85 -5.15
CA GLU A 22 3.72 -26.61 -5.10
C GLU A 22 4.11 -25.35 -5.89
N LEU A 23 3.59 -25.18 -7.11
CA LEU A 23 3.84 -24.00 -7.94
C LEU A 23 3.36 -22.70 -7.26
N LEU A 24 2.19 -22.73 -6.62
CA LEU A 24 1.65 -21.58 -5.90
C LEU A 24 2.50 -21.23 -4.67
N ASN A 25 2.97 -22.23 -3.93
CA ASN A 25 3.83 -22.03 -2.76
C ASN A 25 5.18 -21.41 -3.16
N VAL A 26 5.78 -21.87 -4.26
CA VAL A 26 7.03 -21.30 -4.80
C VAL A 26 6.81 -19.85 -5.24
N SER A 27 5.66 -19.52 -5.84
CA SER A 27 5.34 -18.14 -6.21
C SER A 27 5.19 -17.25 -4.98
N ALA A 28 4.46 -17.70 -3.96
CA ALA A 28 4.24 -16.95 -2.73
C ALA A 28 5.56 -16.66 -2.00
N GLU A 29 6.46 -17.65 -1.92
CA GLU A 29 7.79 -17.47 -1.33
C GLU A 29 8.63 -16.44 -2.10
N LYS A 30 8.61 -16.48 -3.43
CA LYS A 30 9.28 -15.47 -4.26
C LYS A 30 8.72 -14.08 -4.02
N ASP A 31 7.42 -13.94 -3.83
CA ASP A 31 6.78 -12.66 -3.58
C ASP A 31 7.12 -12.11 -2.18
N ARG A 32 7.20 -12.98 -1.15
CA ARG A 32 7.73 -12.61 0.18
C ARG A 32 9.16 -12.09 0.08
N GLN A 33 10.03 -12.83 -0.60
CA GLN A 33 11.44 -12.45 -0.79
C GLN A 33 11.57 -11.11 -1.52
N LYS A 34 10.75 -10.84 -2.55
CA LYS A 34 10.72 -9.54 -3.22
C LYS A 34 10.37 -8.40 -2.26
N ILE A 35 9.40 -8.60 -1.37
CA ILE A 35 9.03 -7.59 -0.37
C ILE A 35 10.23 -7.33 0.55
N PHE A 36 10.79 -8.38 1.16
CA PHE A 36 11.92 -8.21 2.09
C PHE A 36 13.11 -7.50 1.45
N ASN A 37 13.47 -7.90 0.22
CA ASN A 37 14.56 -7.25 -0.52
C ASN A 37 14.25 -5.78 -0.79
N ALA A 38 13.01 -5.44 -1.17
CA ALA A 38 12.63 -4.06 -1.39
C ALA A 38 12.74 -3.23 -0.11
N PHE A 39 12.31 -3.77 1.04
CA PHE A 39 12.44 -3.09 2.32
C PHE A 39 13.89 -2.86 2.73
N GLN A 40 14.76 -3.87 2.58
CA GLN A 40 16.19 -3.74 2.91
C GLN A 40 16.89 -2.68 2.06
N VAL A 41 16.59 -2.65 0.75
CA VAL A 41 17.13 -1.65 -0.17
C VAL A 41 16.69 -0.23 0.20
N GLU A 42 15.40 -0.03 0.45
CA GLU A 42 14.86 1.30 0.76
C GLU A 42 15.26 1.80 2.16
N PHE A 43 15.45 0.89 3.13
CA PHE A 43 15.89 1.24 4.48
C PHE A 43 17.42 1.39 4.57
N GLY A 44 18.17 0.87 3.59
CA GLY A 44 19.63 0.86 3.57
C GLY A 44 20.25 0.02 4.70
N ARG A 45 19.49 -0.92 5.26
CA ARG A 45 19.92 -1.83 6.33
C ARG A 45 19.14 -3.14 6.27
N ASP A 46 19.67 -4.15 6.93
CA ASP A 46 18.96 -5.40 7.14
C ASP A 46 17.77 -5.20 8.08
N LEU A 47 16.72 -5.99 7.83
CA LEU A 47 15.53 -6.02 8.67
C LEU A 47 15.78 -6.87 9.91
N SER A 48 15.31 -6.38 11.06
CA SER A 48 15.28 -7.15 12.30
C SER A 48 14.27 -8.30 12.20
N PRO A 49 14.44 -9.41 12.93
CA PRO A 49 13.47 -10.51 12.96
C PRO A 49 12.04 -10.06 13.29
N ILE A 50 11.89 -9.09 14.21
CA ILE A 50 10.59 -8.52 14.59
C ILE A 50 9.94 -7.78 13.41
N GLU A 51 10.76 -7.12 12.59
CA GLU A 51 10.31 -6.38 11.41
C GLU A 51 9.84 -7.35 10.31
N LEU A 52 10.53 -8.48 10.14
CA LEU A 52 10.12 -9.54 9.22
C LEU A 52 8.80 -10.18 9.64
N GLU A 53 8.62 -10.45 10.93
CA GLU A 53 7.36 -10.94 11.50
C GLU A 53 6.21 -9.98 11.19
N THR A 54 6.39 -8.69 11.45
CA THR A 54 5.38 -7.66 11.15
C THR A 54 4.99 -7.64 9.65
N ILE A 55 5.96 -7.80 8.76
CA ILE A 55 5.70 -7.86 7.32
C ILE A 55 4.97 -9.16 6.93
N ASN A 56 5.28 -10.29 7.59
CA ASN A 56 4.57 -11.54 7.39
C ASN A 56 3.12 -11.43 7.85
N ASP A 57 2.85 -10.78 8.97
CA ASP A 57 1.49 -10.56 9.48
C ASP A 57 0.61 -9.84 8.45
N TRP A 58 1.16 -8.83 7.76
CA TRP A 58 0.46 -8.13 6.67
C TRP A 58 0.09 -9.05 5.49
N ILE A 59 0.88 -10.09 5.25
CA ILE A 59 0.68 -11.02 4.12
C ILE A 59 -0.26 -12.16 4.52
N GLU A 60 -0.13 -12.69 5.73
CA GLU A 60 -0.84 -13.88 6.19
C GLU A 60 -2.16 -13.53 6.89
N GLU A 61 -2.14 -12.61 7.85
CA GLU A 61 -3.33 -12.21 8.62
C GLU A 61 -4.21 -11.25 7.82
N ASP A 62 -3.64 -10.12 7.40
CA ASP A 62 -4.40 -9.07 6.71
C ASP A 62 -4.60 -9.37 5.22
N LYS A 63 -3.86 -10.34 4.68
CA LYS A 63 -3.93 -10.78 3.27
C LYS A 63 -3.77 -9.63 2.28
N TYR A 64 -2.91 -8.66 2.60
CA TYR A 64 -2.58 -7.61 1.67
C TYR A 64 -1.84 -8.17 0.47
N LYS A 65 -2.17 -7.65 -0.72
CA LYS A 65 -1.42 -8.01 -1.94
C LYS A 65 0.00 -7.46 -1.81
N THR A 66 0.99 -8.26 -2.20
CA THR A 66 2.43 -7.90 -2.29
C THR A 66 2.63 -6.51 -2.90
N ASP A 67 1.90 -6.29 -3.98
CA ASP A 67 1.86 -5.07 -4.74
C ASP A 67 1.41 -3.83 -3.95
N LEU A 68 0.45 -3.98 -3.05
CA LEU A 68 -0.04 -2.91 -2.19
C LEU A 68 1.01 -2.54 -1.15
N ILE A 69 1.66 -3.54 -0.56
CA ILE A 69 2.73 -3.35 0.43
C ILE A 69 3.90 -2.59 -0.21
N LEU A 70 4.31 -2.95 -1.43
CA LEU A 70 5.36 -2.25 -2.17
C LEU A 70 4.98 -0.79 -2.50
N LEU A 71 3.71 -0.52 -2.80
CA LEU A 71 3.23 0.85 -3.01
C LEU A 71 3.24 1.66 -1.72
N ALA A 72 2.87 1.06 -0.60
CA ALA A 72 2.89 1.70 0.72
C ALA A 72 4.33 2.03 1.13
N LEU A 73 5.27 1.10 0.89
CA LEU A 73 6.70 1.33 1.10
C LEU A 73 7.19 2.55 0.29
N ARG A 74 6.90 2.61 -1.02
CA ARG A 74 7.28 3.77 -1.85
C ARG A 74 6.72 5.08 -1.32
N GLU A 75 5.48 5.09 -0.85
CA GLU A 75 4.87 6.29 -0.27
C GLU A 75 5.59 6.71 1.04
N ALA A 76 5.95 5.74 1.87
CA ALA A 76 6.72 5.99 3.09
C ALA A 76 8.10 6.62 2.78
N VAL A 77 8.79 6.10 1.77
CA VAL A 77 10.07 6.64 1.28
C VAL A 77 9.90 8.08 0.79
N LEU A 78 8.88 8.37 -0.01
CA LEU A 78 8.57 9.73 -0.50
C LEU A 78 8.29 10.71 0.66
N SER A 79 7.66 10.22 1.73
CA SER A 79 7.41 10.99 2.95
C SER A 79 8.61 11.06 3.91
N GLN A 80 9.74 10.44 3.58
CA GLN A 80 10.94 10.29 4.42
C GLN A 80 10.67 9.65 5.79
N ALA A 81 9.62 8.84 5.90
CA ALA A 81 9.18 8.20 7.14
C ALA A 81 9.41 6.69 7.08
N TYR A 82 10.66 6.27 7.32
CA TYR A 82 11.13 4.87 7.26
C TYR A 82 10.77 4.07 8.52
N SER A 83 9.47 4.00 8.83
CA SER A 83 8.97 3.24 9.99
C SER A 83 7.88 2.27 9.55
N LEU A 84 7.97 1.01 9.96
CA LEU A 84 6.91 0.01 9.72
C LEU A 84 5.57 0.45 10.29
N LYS A 85 5.58 1.14 11.43
CA LYS A 85 4.36 1.74 12.02
C LYS A 85 3.74 2.81 11.12
N TYR A 86 4.55 3.50 10.32
CA TYR A 86 4.05 4.48 9.36
C TYR A 86 3.43 3.78 8.15
N ILE A 87 4.08 2.73 7.65
CA ILE A 87 3.59 1.89 6.54
C ILE A 87 2.26 1.23 6.93
N ASP A 88 2.17 0.68 8.14
CA ASP A 88 0.94 0.13 8.73
C ASP A 88 -0.22 1.15 8.68
N ARG A 89 0.03 2.40 9.11
CA ARG A 89 -0.97 3.48 9.02
C ARG A 89 -1.41 3.79 7.59
N ILE A 90 -0.50 3.69 6.61
CA ILE A 90 -0.85 3.85 5.19
C ILE A 90 -1.76 2.72 4.75
N LEU A 91 -1.40 1.47 5.06
CA LEU A 91 -2.18 0.28 4.73
C LEU A 91 -3.59 0.36 5.34
N LEU A 92 -3.69 0.66 6.64
CA LEU A 92 -4.96 0.89 7.35
C LEU A 92 -5.78 2.03 6.73
N SER A 93 -5.13 3.11 6.29
CA SER A 93 -5.83 4.20 5.62
C SER A 93 -6.41 3.76 4.28
N TRP A 94 -5.70 2.93 3.53
CA TRP A 94 -6.16 2.40 2.24
C TRP A 94 -7.26 1.36 2.41
N GLU A 95 -7.15 0.50 3.41
CA GLU A 95 -8.17 -0.47 3.78
C GLU A 95 -9.50 0.25 4.12
N LYS A 96 -9.45 1.30 4.96
CA LYS A 96 -10.62 2.14 5.28
C LYS A 96 -11.24 2.81 4.06
N GLN A 97 -10.46 3.05 3.01
CA GLN A 97 -10.92 3.62 1.75
C GLN A 97 -11.42 2.55 0.77
N GLY A 98 -11.39 1.26 1.14
CA GLY A 98 -11.82 0.15 0.31
C GLY A 98 -10.86 -0.18 -0.84
N ILE A 99 -9.62 0.31 -0.79
CA ILE A 99 -8.63 0.11 -1.84
C ILE A 99 -8.02 -1.28 -1.69
N ARG A 100 -8.24 -2.13 -2.69
CA ARG A 100 -7.73 -3.51 -2.70
C ARG A 100 -6.90 -3.85 -3.95
N SER A 101 -6.71 -2.87 -4.84
CA SER A 101 -5.99 -3.04 -6.10
C SER A 101 -4.99 -1.91 -6.34
N LYS A 102 -3.91 -2.21 -7.07
CA LYS A 102 -2.94 -1.21 -7.55
C LYS A 102 -3.62 -0.04 -8.25
N VAL A 103 -4.60 -0.36 -9.09
CA VAL A 103 -5.34 0.60 -9.91
C VAL A 103 -6.06 1.61 -9.02
N ASP A 104 -6.61 1.15 -7.90
CA ASP A 104 -7.32 2.01 -6.95
C ASP A 104 -6.36 2.99 -6.26
N VAL A 105 -5.14 2.53 -5.91
CA VAL A 105 -4.11 3.39 -5.32
C VAL A 105 -3.67 4.48 -6.29
N GLU A 106 -3.43 4.15 -7.55
CA GLU A 106 -3.06 5.13 -8.57
C GLU A 106 -4.17 6.16 -8.82
N ASN A 107 -5.42 5.71 -8.85
CA ASN A 107 -6.57 6.60 -8.97
C ASN A 107 -6.67 7.56 -7.78
N LEU A 108 -6.37 7.08 -6.58
CA LEU A 108 -6.39 7.92 -5.38
C LEU A 108 -5.23 8.93 -5.37
N LYS A 109 -4.04 8.53 -5.84
CA LYS A 109 -2.91 9.47 -6.03
C LYS A 109 -3.29 10.60 -6.99
N LYS A 110 -3.83 10.26 -8.17
CA LYS A 110 -4.31 11.24 -9.16
C LYS A 110 -5.39 12.15 -8.58
N ALA A 111 -6.31 11.62 -7.77
CA ALA A 111 -7.35 12.41 -7.11
C ALA A 111 -6.78 13.39 -6.07
N ARG A 112 -5.77 12.96 -5.30
CA ARG A 112 -5.07 13.80 -4.32
C ARG A 112 -4.26 14.92 -4.98
N GLU A 113 -3.58 14.63 -6.08
CA GLU A 113 -2.83 15.63 -6.87
C GLU A 113 -3.76 16.73 -7.38
N LYS A 114 -4.87 16.36 -8.03
CA LYS A 114 -5.90 17.32 -8.48
C LYS A 114 -6.45 18.18 -7.33
N LYS A 115 -6.63 17.59 -6.14
CA LYS A 115 -7.09 18.34 -4.95
C LYS A 115 -6.03 19.33 -4.47
N LYS A 116 -4.75 18.95 -4.45
CA LYS A 116 -3.63 19.84 -4.10
C LYS A 116 -3.51 21.01 -5.09
N GLU A 117 -3.62 20.74 -6.39
CA GLU A 117 -3.61 21.78 -7.43
C GLU A 117 -4.74 22.79 -7.23
N ASN A 118 -5.96 22.32 -6.96
CA ASN A 118 -7.10 23.18 -6.68
C ASN A 118 -6.93 24.03 -5.41
N ILE A 119 -6.32 23.50 -4.34
CA ILE A 119 -6.08 24.28 -3.12
C ILE A 119 -5.07 25.41 -3.36
N ASN A 120 -4.02 25.13 -4.15
CA ASN A 120 -3.00 26.13 -4.49
C ASN A 120 -3.57 27.26 -5.37
N THR A 121 -4.46 26.96 -6.31
CA THR A 121 -5.13 27.99 -7.13
C THR A 121 -6.08 28.86 -6.30
N ILE A 122 -6.81 28.28 -5.35
CA ILE A 122 -7.70 29.03 -4.44
C ILE A 122 -6.89 29.95 -3.51
N SER A 123 -5.76 29.48 -2.97
CA SER A 123 -4.90 30.28 -2.10
C SER A 123 -4.25 31.45 -2.83
N ASN A 124 -3.82 31.26 -4.08
CA ASN A 124 -3.27 32.33 -4.92
C ASN A 124 -4.32 33.38 -5.31
N ASN A 125 -5.57 32.98 -5.57
CA ASN A 125 -6.65 33.93 -5.85
C ASN A 125 -7.08 34.75 -4.62
N ASN A 126 -6.93 34.23 -3.40
CA ASN A 126 -7.23 35.00 -2.18
C ASN A 126 -6.14 36.01 -1.80
N ARG A 127 -4.88 35.81 -2.21
CA ARG A 127 -3.80 36.80 -2.02
C ARG A 127 -4.00 38.06 -2.87
N ASN A 128 -4.65 37.93 -4.03
CA ASN A 128 -5.02 39.08 -4.89
C ASN A 128 -6.34 39.78 -4.48
N LYS A 129 -6.96 39.37 -3.36
CA LYS A 129 -8.23 39.94 -2.85
C LYS A 129 -8.06 40.66 -1.51
N GLU A 130 -6.87 41.19 -1.21
CA GLU A 130 -6.66 42.12 -0.09
C GLU A 130 -6.64 43.59 -0.54
N ASN A 131 -7.70 44.03 -1.22
CA ASN A 131 -8.08 45.44 -1.24
C ASN A 131 -9.15 45.67 -0.15
N LYS A 132 -8.78 45.48 1.11
CA LYS A 132 -9.61 45.88 2.24
C LYS A 132 -9.20 47.31 2.61
N PRO A 133 -10.13 48.28 2.74
CA PRO A 133 -9.75 49.64 3.10
C PRO A 133 -9.08 49.65 4.48
N LYS A 134 -7.97 50.41 4.62
CA LYS A 134 -7.24 50.56 5.87
C LYS A 134 -8.13 51.28 6.88
N ILE A 135 -8.67 50.56 7.85
CA ILE A 135 -9.40 51.15 8.97
C ILE A 135 -8.33 51.65 9.95
N PRO A 136 -8.23 52.97 10.22
CA PRO A 136 -7.22 53.48 11.13
C PRO A 136 -7.48 52.94 12.53
N LEU A 137 -6.44 52.35 13.13
CA LEU A 137 -6.48 51.84 14.50
C LEU A 137 -6.41 53.04 15.46
N THR A 138 -7.54 53.72 15.66
CA THR A 138 -7.66 54.70 16.74
C THR A 138 -7.77 53.93 18.06
N LYS A 139 -6.70 54.03 18.84
CA LYS A 139 -6.58 53.51 20.19
C LYS A 139 -7.39 54.41 21.12
N TRP A 140 -8.68 54.13 21.28
CA TRP A 140 -9.50 54.82 22.26
C TRP A 140 -9.21 54.20 23.63
N LEU A 141 -8.36 54.91 24.36
CA LEU A 141 -8.09 54.75 25.78
C LEU A 141 -9.37 55.02 26.58
N ASP A 142 -9.57 54.27 27.66
CA ASP A 142 -9.70 54.83 29.01
C ASP A 142 -9.06 53.86 30.01
#